data_AF-X1C3R7-F1
#
_entry.id   AF-X1C3R7-F1
#
_cell.length_a   1.000
_cell.length_b   1.000
_cell.length_c   1.000
_cell.angle_alpha   90.00
_cell.angle_beta   90.00
_cell.angle_gamma   90.00
#
_symmetry.space_group_name_H-M   'P 1'
#
loop_
_entity.id
_entity.type
_entity.pdbx_description
1 polymer ?
#
loop_
_entity_poly.entity_id
_entity_poly.type
_entity_poly.pdbx_seq_one_letter_code
_entity_poly.pdbx_strand_id
1 'polypeptide(L)'
;NRYVQIPDSIATKIKSGVPGTERNGKIWSCSFHEITKEGDTVWEWKHYEHLDPETDILCPLCPRCIWGYTNCVNVLPNGNILCTFRYLNTIAIIDKKTGEIAWRWGPEYSLGHPHSCSVLDNGNILLFDNGLHRKGKEQGIGEISTSRVIQVNPRTNEVGWEYRDPNAPNFYSAICGGAEGLPNGNILICESTKGRFFEVTPDKEIVWEYVNPFFVKKLPPYWGWTLSNMVFRAHRYGPDYEGLKGKTLDPKAFEWIIQKKDVEILKKEKEKEKILSRLESLG
;
A
#
# COMPACT_ATOMS: atom_id res chain seq x y z
N ASN A 1 14.53 -5.03 5.29
CA ASN A 1 13.82 -6.24 4.81
C ASN A 1 14.71 -6.94 3.79
N ARG A 2 15.03 -8.22 3.99
CA ARG A 2 15.72 -9.06 3.00
C ARG A 2 14.91 -10.32 2.72
N TYR A 3 15.03 -10.85 1.50
CA TYR A 3 14.44 -12.15 1.18
C TYR A 3 15.37 -13.26 1.65
N VAL A 4 14.80 -14.21 2.39
CA VAL A 4 15.51 -15.36 2.93
C VAL A 4 14.81 -16.64 2.47
N GLN A 5 15.58 -17.65 2.07
CA GLN A 5 14.98 -18.91 1.63
C GLN A 5 14.41 -19.65 2.84
N ILE A 6 13.20 -20.21 2.69
CA ILE A 6 12.59 -21.02 3.75
C ILE A 6 13.18 -22.43 3.73
N PRO A 7 13.52 -23.01 4.89
CA PRO A 7 13.89 -24.43 4.98
C PRO A 7 12.79 -25.36 4.44
N ASP A 8 13.18 -26.43 3.74
CA ASP A 8 12.22 -27.35 3.10
C ASP A 8 11.24 -27.98 4.12
N SER A 9 11.67 -28.17 5.38
CA SER A 9 10.85 -28.66 6.49
C SER A 9 9.66 -27.76 6.86
N ILE A 10 9.76 -26.45 6.56
CA ILE A 10 8.69 -25.47 6.75
C ILE A 10 7.95 -25.25 5.43
N ALA A 11 8.68 -25.12 4.31
CA ALA A 11 8.10 -24.81 3.00
C ALA A 11 7.03 -25.83 2.56
N THR A 12 7.23 -27.11 2.85
CA THR A 12 6.29 -28.21 2.58
C THR A 12 4.96 -28.09 3.33
N LYS A 13 4.92 -27.33 4.43
CA LYS A 13 3.73 -27.11 5.25
C LYS A 13 2.94 -25.87 4.84
N ILE A 14 3.52 -24.97 4.04
CA ILE A 14 2.89 -23.70 3.65
C ILE A 14 1.67 -23.97 2.77
N LYS A 15 0.50 -23.58 3.26
CA LYS A 15 -0.80 -23.78 2.59
C LYS A 15 -1.14 -22.64 1.63
N SER A 16 -1.98 -22.96 0.64
CA SER A 16 -2.58 -21.99 -0.30
C SER A 16 -1.57 -21.28 -1.21
N GLY A 17 -2.00 -20.25 -1.94
CA GLY A 17 -1.24 -19.62 -3.03
C GLY A 17 -1.25 -20.45 -4.32
N VAL A 18 -0.89 -19.80 -5.42
CA VAL A 18 -0.93 -20.42 -6.76
C VAL A 18 0.23 -21.42 -6.92
N PRO A 19 -0.03 -22.72 -7.12
CA PRO A 19 1.03 -23.72 -7.31
C PRO A 19 1.89 -23.43 -8.54
N GLY A 20 3.18 -23.75 -8.49
CA GLY A 20 4.12 -23.57 -9.61
C GLY A 20 4.65 -22.15 -9.79
N THR A 21 4.31 -21.24 -8.87
CA THR A 21 4.78 -19.84 -8.88
C THR A 21 5.90 -19.59 -7.87
N GLU A 22 6.46 -20.65 -7.31
CA GLU A 22 7.67 -20.62 -6.48
C GLU A 22 8.86 -20.05 -7.27
N ARG A 23 9.70 -19.26 -6.61
CA ARG A 23 10.87 -18.66 -7.26
C ARG A 23 11.99 -19.70 -7.34
N ASN A 24 12.29 -20.15 -8.55
CA ASN A 24 13.25 -21.23 -8.81
C ASN A 24 12.90 -22.52 -8.04
N GLY A 25 11.60 -22.85 -7.95
CA GLY A 25 11.12 -24.03 -7.22
C GLY A 25 11.22 -23.93 -5.69
N LYS A 26 11.56 -22.75 -5.15
CA LYS A 26 11.65 -22.51 -3.69
C LYS A 26 10.70 -21.40 -3.25
N ILE A 27 10.18 -21.55 -2.04
CA ILE A 27 9.41 -20.51 -1.35
C ILE A 27 10.39 -19.68 -0.50
N TRP A 28 10.29 -18.37 -0.62
CA TRP A 28 11.08 -17.43 0.15
C TRP A 28 10.24 -16.81 1.26
N SER A 29 10.88 -16.17 2.22
CA SER A 29 10.24 -15.33 3.23
C SER A 29 10.95 -13.98 3.31
N CYS A 30 10.48 -13.12 4.19
CA CYS A 30 11.15 -11.87 4.55
C CYS A 30 11.99 -12.06 5.82
N SER A 31 12.85 -11.08 6.08
CA SER A 31 13.59 -10.92 7.33
C SER A 31 13.75 -9.43 7.63
N PHE A 32 13.59 -9.05 8.89
CA PHE A 32 14.00 -7.73 9.36
C PHE A 32 15.43 -7.78 9.82
N HIS A 33 16.18 -6.73 9.47
CA HIS A 33 17.56 -6.53 9.89
C HIS A 33 17.65 -5.14 10.46
N GLU A 34 18.19 -5.03 11.67
CA GLU A 34 18.72 -3.78 12.19
C GLU A 34 20.21 -3.77 11.89
N ILE A 35 20.68 -2.67 11.31
CA ILE A 35 22.07 -2.52 10.89
C ILE A 35 22.72 -1.30 11.51
N THR A 36 24.02 -1.39 11.79
CA THR A 36 24.83 -0.23 12.14
C THR A 36 25.04 0.67 10.92
N LYS A 37 25.62 1.86 11.14
CA LYS A 37 26.00 2.76 10.03
C LYS A 37 27.08 2.15 9.14
N GLU A 38 27.91 1.29 9.72
CA GLU A 38 28.99 0.56 9.09
C GLU A 38 28.46 -0.64 8.26
N GLY A 39 27.19 -1.01 8.46
CA GLY A 39 26.49 -2.06 7.70
C GLY A 39 26.42 -3.42 8.40
N ASP A 40 26.90 -3.52 9.64
CA ASP A 40 26.85 -4.75 10.42
C ASP A 40 25.43 -5.03 10.90
N THR A 41 24.97 -6.29 10.80
CA THR A 41 23.66 -6.69 11.34
C THR A 41 23.76 -6.90 12.84
N VAL A 42 22.98 -6.14 13.61
CA VAL A 42 22.94 -6.23 15.09
C VAL A 42 21.70 -6.93 15.62
N TRP A 43 20.68 -7.08 14.78
CA TRP A 43 19.49 -7.85 15.07
C TRP A 43 18.87 -8.38 13.77
N GLU A 44 18.44 -9.62 13.77
CA GLU A 44 17.75 -10.28 12.66
C GLU A 44 16.48 -10.95 13.18
N TRP A 45 15.40 -10.84 12.41
CA TRP A 45 14.14 -11.52 12.69
C TRP A 45 13.62 -12.13 11.40
N LYS A 46 13.67 -13.46 11.29
CA LYS A 46 13.27 -14.16 10.07
C LYS A 46 11.82 -14.58 10.20
N HIS A 47 10.99 -14.15 9.26
CA HIS A 47 9.55 -14.29 9.41
C HIS A 47 9.14 -15.76 9.53
N TYR A 48 9.80 -16.66 8.80
CA TYR A 48 9.49 -18.09 8.84
C TYR A 48 9.78 -18.78 10.19
N GLU A 49 10.53 -18.15 11.09
CA GLU A 49 10.77 -18.66 12.45
C GLU A 49 9.61 -18.33 13.40
N HIS A 50 8.73 -17.39 13.02
CA HIS A 50 7.68 -16.84 13.88
C HIS A 50 6.27 -16.87 13.27
N LEU A 51 6.14 -17.18 11.98
CA LEU A 51 4.87 -17.44 11.31
C LEU A 51 4.51 -18.93 11.41
N ASP A 52 3.21 -19.23 11.48
CA ASP A 52 2.69 -20.59 11.60
C ASP A 52 1.97 -21.01 10.30
N PRO A 53 2.48 -22.02 9.56
CA PRO A 53 1.84 -22.50 8.31
C PRO A 53 0.37 -22.94 8.44
N GLU A 54 -0.09 -23.26 9.66
CA GLU A 54 -1.47 -23.65 9.91
C GLU A 54 -2.43 -22.46 9.92
N THR A 55 -1.99 -21.29 10.40
CA THR A 55 -2.81 -20.08 10.53
C THR A 55 -2.44 -18.98 9.54
N ASP A 56 -1.16 -18.86 9.19
CA ASP A 56 -0.60 -17.89 8.25
C ASP A 56 -0.74 -18.38 6.80
N ILE A 57 -2.00 -18.60 6.41
CA ILE A 57 -2.38 -19.15 5.12
C ILE A 57 -2.27 -18.06 4.05
N LEU A 58 -1.54 -18.36 2.96
CA LEU A 58 -1.43 -17.46 1.82
C LEU A 58 -2.79 -17.13 1.20
N CYS A 59 -2.95 -15.91 0.70
CA CYS A 59 -4.01 -15.60 -0.24
C CYS A 59 -3.97 -16.60 -1.43
N PRO A 60 -5.07 -17.29 -1.76
CA PRO A 60 -5.08 -18.36 -2.78
C PRO A 60 -4.77 -17.88 -4.19
N LEU A 61 -4.93 -16.59 -4.46
CA LEU A 61 -4.65 -15.96 -5.76
C LEU A 61 -3.25 -15.34 -5.83
N CYS A 62 -2.45 -15.45 -4.77
CA CYS A 62 -1.10 -14.89 -4.72
C CYS A 62 -0.03 -15.94 -5.06
N PRO A 63 1.10 -15.51 -5.64
CA PRO A 63 2.18 -16.41 -5.94
C PRO A 63 2.85 -16.94 -4.67
N ARG A 64 3.37 -18.17 -4.74
CA ARG A 64 4.15 -18.85 -3.69
C ARG A 64 5.62 -18.46 -3.70
N CYS A 65 6.00 -17.40 -4.44
CA CYS A 65 7.39 -16.93 -4.47
C CYS A 65 7.85 -16.35 -3.13
N ILE A 66 6.93 -15.86 -2.28
CA ILE A 66 7.24 -15.30 -0.97
C ILE A 66 6.10 -15.48 0.04
N TRP A 67 6.40 -16.05 1.21
CA TRP A 67 5.45 -16.21 2.32
C TRP A 67 5.48 -14.98 3.25
N GLY A 68 4.30 -14.53 3.69
CA GLY A 68 4.15 -13.27 4.42
C GLY A 68 4.10 -12.05 3.51
N TYR A 69 5.21 -11.83 2.80
CA TYR A 69 5.51 -10.65 1.97
C TYR A 69 5.30 -9.31 2.69
N THR A 70 6.34 -8.81 3.35
CA THR A 70 6.28 -7.51 4.02
C THR A 70 6.61 -6.35 3.09
N ASN A 71 5.78 -5.31 3.17
CA ASN A 71 5.90 -4.07 2.38
C ASN A 71 5.90 -2.79 3.26
N CYS A 72 5.82 -2.94 4.58
CA CYS A 72 5.84 -1.85 5.54
C CYS A 72 6.45 -2.33 6.85
N VAL A 73 7.30 -1.49 7.45
CA VAL A 73 7.95 -1.71 8.74
C VAL A 73 8.13 -0.34 9.40
N ASN A 74 7.76 -0.23 10.67
CA ASN A 74 7.91 0.97 11.49
C ASN A 74 8.38 0.55 12.89
N VAL A 75 9.38 1.26 13.42
CA VAL A 75 9.82 1.09 14.81
C VAL A 75 8.93 1.97 15.69
N LEU A 76 8.30 1.37 16.68
CA LEU A 76 7.45 2.05 17.64
C LEU A 76 8.29 2.72 18.74
N PRO A 77 7.77 3.75 19.45
CA PRO A 77 8.51 4.43 20.51
C PRO A 77 9.05 3.53 21.62
N ASN A 78 8.41 2.38 21.87
CA ASN A 78 8.86 1.39 22.84
C ASN A 78 9.89 0.38 22.29
N GLY A 79 10.30 0.52 21.04
CA GLY A 79 11.25 -0.36 20.35
C GLY A 79 10.61 -1.56 19.63
N ASN A 80 9.31 -1.80 19.78
CA ASN A 80 8.59 -2.85 19.05
C ASN A 80 8.45 -2.50 17.57
N ILE A 81 8.14 -3.50 16.74
CA ILE A 81 8.06 -3.33 15.28
C ILE A 81 6.63 -3.49 14.82
N LEU A 82 6.06 -2.46 14.20
CA LEU A 82 4.79 -2.54 13.45
C LEU A 82 5.09 -2.88 12.00
N CYS A 83 4.45 -3.91 11.45
CA CYS A 83 4.66 -4.32 10.07
C CYS A 83 3.41 -4.88 9.40
N THR A 84 3.49 -5.04 8.08
CA THR A 84 2.48 -5.72 7.25
C THR A 84 2.96 -7.11 6.84
N PHE A 85 2.00 -8.02 6.66
CA PHE A 85 2.15 -9.26 5.89
C PHE A 85 1.15 -9.22 4.73
N ARG A 86 1.59 -8.68 3.59
CA ARG A 86 0.73 -8.37 2.44
C ARG A 86 -0.03 -9.59 1.95
N TYR A 87 0.62 -10.74 1.81
CA TYR A 87 -0.01 -11.95 1.27
C TYR A 87 -0.79 -12.75 2.31
N LEU A 88 -0.71 -12.37 3.58
CA LEU A 88 -1.54 -12.93 4.66
C LEU A 88 -2.75 -12.05 4.99
N ASN A 89 -2.82 -10.85 4.39
CA ASN A 89 -3.84 -9.84 4.69
C ASN A 89 -3.86 -9.43 6.16
N THR A 90 -2.68 -9.21 6.76
CA THR A 90 -2.53 -8.96 8.19
C THR A 90 -1.54 -7.83 8.45
N ILE A 91 -1.76 -7.07 9.52
CA ILE A 91 -0.74 -6.22 10.17
C ILE A 91 -0.41 -6.79 11.54
N ALA A 92 0.81 -6.56 12.03
CA ALA A 92 1.28 -7.12 13.29
C ALA A 92 2.20 -6.16 14.04
N ILE A 93 2.22 -6.29 15.37
CA ILE A 93 3.24 -5.72 16.25
C ILE A 93 4.09 -6.87 16.78
N ILE A 94 5.41 -6.77 16.57
CA ILE A 94 6.41 -7.70 17.08
C ILE A 94 7.05 -7.08 18.31
N ASP A 95 7.10 -7.83 19.41
CA ASP A 95 7.95 -7.50 20.55
C ASP A 95 9.41 -7.77 20.15
N LYS A 96 10.19 -6.71 20.01
CA LYS A 96 11.57 -6.82 19.52
C LYS A 96 12.48 -7.55 20.51
N LYS A 97 12.19 -7.49 21.80
CA LYS A 97 13.02 -8.11 22.85
C LYS A 97 12.84 -9.62 22.87
N THR A 98 11.61 -10.10 22.73
CA THR A 98 11.30 -11.53 22.76
C THR A 98 11.29 -12.18 21.38
N GLY A 99 11.06 -11.39 20.32
CA GLY A 99 10.83 -11.89 18.96
C GLY A 99 9.40 -12.37 18.72
N GLU A 100 8.54 -12.34 19.75
CA GLU A 100 7.16 -12.81 19.65
C GLU A 100 6.25 -11.79 18.94
N ILE A 101 5.23 -12.30 18.24
CA ILE A 101 4.20 -11.43 17.67
C ILE A 101 3.19 -11.10 18.77
N ALA A 102 3.31 -9.90 19.33
CA ALA A 102 2.53 -9.43 20.47
C ALA A 102 1.07 -9.08 20.10
N TRP A 103 0.82 -8.70 18.85
CA TRP A 103 -0.52 -8.35 18.36
C TRP A 103 -0.63 -8.54 16.86
N ARG A 104 -1.83 -8.89 16.38
CA ARG A 104 -2.16 -9.05 14.96
C ARG A 104 -3.56 -8.51 14.67
N TRP A 105 -3.78 -8.06 13.45
CA TRP A 105 -5.10 -7.68 12.96
C TRP A 105 -5.26 -8.03 11.47
N GLY A 106 -6.25 -8.88 11.19
CA GLY A 106 -6.48 -9.51 9.88
C GLY A 106 -5.97 -10.96 9.87
N PRO A 107 -6.49 -11.84 8.99
CA PRO A 107 -7.36 -11.55 7.84
C PRO A 107 -8.87 -11.46 8.14
N GLU A 108 -9.30 -11.81 9.35
CA GLU A 108 -10.72 -11.89 9.78
C GLU A 108 -11.49 -10.57 9.65
N TYR A 109 -10.80 -9.43 9.62
CA TYR A 109 -11.39 -8.10 9.43
C TYR A 109 -11.54 -7.69 7.95
N SER A 110 -11.47 -8.65 7.02
CA SER A 110 -11.56 -8.43 5.57
C SER A 110 -10.54 -7.41 5.05
N LEU A 111 -9.29 -7.57 5.47
CA LEU A 111 -8.17 -6.88 4.83
C LEU A 111 -7.85 -7.51 3.48
N GLY A 112 -7.37 -6.68 2.55
CA GLY A 112 -6.91 -7.09 1.24
C GLY A 112 -5.57 -6.43 0.93
N HIS A 113 -4.48 -7.14 1.19
CA HIS A 113 -3.11 -6.74 0.86
C HIS A 113 -2.71 -5.39 1.45
N PRO A 114 -2.74 -5.21 2.79
CA PRO A 114 -2.51 -3.92 3.43
C PRO A 114 -1.10 -3.35 3.17
N HIS A 115 -0.99 -2.02 3.20
CA HIS A 115 0.25 -1.25 3.10
C HIS A 115 0.28 -0.13 4.13
N SER A 116 1.47 0.45 4.30
CA SER A 116 1.67 1.76 4.95
C SER A 116 0.99 1.89 6.32
N CYS A 117 1.20 0.93 7.21
CA CYS A 117 0.70 1.01 8.57
C CYS A 117 1.62 1.87 9.46
N SER A 118 1.06 2.81 10.22
CA SER A 118 1.78 3.69 11.15
C SER A 118 0.94 3.92 12.43
N VAL A 119 1.59 4.34 13.51
CA VAL A 119 0.89 4.70 14.76
C VAL A 119 0.65 6.21 14.77
N LEU A 120 -0.57 6.60 15.11
CA LEU A 120 -0.97 8.00 15.33
C LEU A 120 -0.75 8.39 16.80
N ASP A 121 -0.76 9.70 17.08
CA ASP A 121 -0.52 10.23 18.44
C ASP A 121 -1.50 9.69 19.50
N ASN A 122 -2.72 9.35 19.10
CA ASN A 122 -3.72 8.74 19.98
C ASN A 122 -3.50 7.23 20.22
N GLY A 123 -2.44 6.64 19.68
CA GLY A 123 -2.08 5.23 19.81
C GLY A 123 -2.82 4.28 18.86
N ASN A 124 -3.74 4.79 18.04
CA ASN A 124 -4.37 3.99 16.99
C ASN A 124 -3.41 3.76 15.83
N ILE A 125 -3.67 2.70 15.05
CA ILE A 125 -2.90 2.37 13.86
C ILE A 125 -3.65 2.83 12.62
N LEU A 126 -3.04 3.71 11.83
CA LEU A 126 -3.50 4.10 10.51
C LEU A 126 -2.89 3.15 9.47
N LEU A 127 -3.68 2.66 8.51
CA LEU A 127 -3.18 1.84 7.41
C LEU A 127 -3.94 2.06 6.11
N PHE A 128 -3.30 1.72 4.99
CA PHE A 128 -3.91 1.68 3.67
C PHE A 128 -4.29 0.23 3.33
N ASP A 129 -5.58 -0.07 3.24
CA ASP A 129 -6.09 -1.37 2.79
C ASP A 129 -6.40 -1.31 1.30
N ASN A 130 -5.61 -2.03 0.50
CA ASN A 130 -5.71 -2.01 -0.96
C ASN A 130 -7.01 -2.66 -1.46
N GLY A 131 -7.53 -3.64 -0.72
CA GLY A 131 -8.73 -4.40 -1.10
C GLY A 131 -8.48 -5.47 -2.17
N LEU A 132 -7.25 -5.66 -2.64
CA LEU A 132 -6.92 -6.70 -3.61
C LEU A 132 -7.23 -8.08 -3.02
N HIS A 133 -7.97 -8.91 -3.75
CA HIS A 133 -8.39 -10.25 -3.32
C HIS A 133 -9.06 -10.28 -1.92
N ARG A 134 -9.68 -9.16 -1.50
CA ARG A 134 -10.40 -9.10 -0.23
C ARG A 134 -11.47 -10.20 -0.22
N LYS A 135 -11.56 -10.92 0.89
CA LYS A 135 -12.64 -11.89 1.10
C LYS A 135 -13.90 -11.12 1.48
N GLY A 136 -14.91 -11.19 0.60
CA GLY A 136 -16.25 -10.68 0.87
C GLY A 136 -16.86 -11.34 2.11
N LYS A 137 -17.67 -10.56 2.85
CA LYS A 137 -18.42 -11.07 4.02
C LYS A 137 -19.80 -11.61 3.65
N GLU A 138 -20.34 -11.23 2.49
CA GLU A 138 -21.66 -11.65 2.03
C GLU A 138 -21.57 -12.79 1.00
N GLN A 139 -22.53 -13.72 1.07
CA GLN A 139 -22.68 -14.78 0.08
C GLN A 139 -23.37 -14.20 -1.17
N GLY A 140 -22.66 -14.05 -2.28
CA GLY A 140 -23.21 -13.43 -3.50
C GLY A 140 -22.15 -12.83 -4.41
N ILE A 141 -22.58 -11.93 -5.32
CA ILE A 141 -21.74 -11.19 -6.28
C ILE A 141 -20.44 -10.77 -5.57
N GLY A 142 -19.29 -11.19 -6.10
CA GLY A 142 -18.00 -10.97 -5.45
C GLY A 142 -17.78 -9.49 -5.10
N GLU A 143 -17.21 -9.23 -3.92
CA GLU A 143 -16.93 -7.87 -3.46
C GLU A 143 -16.04 -7.14 -4.49
N ILE A 144 -16.49 -5.96 -4.94
CA ILE A 144 -15.71 -5.14 -5.85
C ILE A 144 -14.43 -4.69 -5.12
N SER A 145 -13.28 -5.01 -5.69
CA SER A 145 -11.99 -4.59 -5.12
C SER A 145 -11.88 -3.07 -5.12
N THR A 146 -11.81 -2.52 -3.92
CA THR A 146 -11.76 -1.07 -3.65
C THR A 146 -10.84 -0.82 -2.47
N SER A 147 -10.11 0.30 -2.51
CA SER A 147 -9.22 0.67 -1.43
C SER A 147 -9.96 1.44 -0.34
N ARG A 148 -9.39 1.41 0.87
CA ARG A 148 -9.86 2.17 2.02
C ARG A 148 -8.69 2.53 2.91
N VAL A 149 -8.83 3.61 3.66
CA VAL A 149 -7.89 3.97 4.74
C VAL A 149 -8.59 3.73 6.06
N ILE A 150 -7.91 3.04 6.97
CA ILE A 150 -8.49 2.55 8.22
C ILE A 150 -7.66 3.09 9.38
N GLN A 151 -8.32 3.51 10.44
CA GLN A 151 -7.73 3.71 11.76
C GLN A 151 -8.30 2.65 12.71
N VAL A 152 -7.45 1.73 13.18
CA VAL A 152 -7.83 0.68 14.13
C VAL A 152 -7.25 0.95 15.51
N ASN A 153 -8.03 0.71 16.56
CA ASN A 153 -7.55 0.74 17.93
C ASN A 153 -6.97 -0.63 18.31
N PRO A 154 -5.65 -0.78 18.53
CA PRO A 154 -5.04 -2.08 18.82
C PRO A 154 -5.41 -2.64 20.21
N ARG A 155 -6.05 -1.86 21.08
CA ARG A 155 -6.52 -2.33 22.39
C ARG A 155 -7.89 -2.99 22.32
N THR A 156 -8.77 -2.52 21.43
CA THR A 156 -10.14 -3.05 21.27
C THR A 156 -10.34 -3.83 19.97
N ASN A 157 -9.39 -3.74 19.03
CA ASN A 157 -9.48 -4.24 17.65
C ASN A 157 -10.59 -3.61 16.80
N GLU A 158 -11.17 -2.51 17.27
CA GLU A 158 -12.25 -1.80 16.59
C GLU A 158 -11.71 -0.76 15.61
N VAL A 159 -12.42 -0.59 14.49
CA VAL A 159 -12.16 0.48 13.54
C VAL A 159 -12.79 1.75 14.09
N GLY A 160 -11.96 2.71 14.49
CA GLY A 160 -12.40 4.02 15.01
C GLY A 160 -12.70 5.04 13.92
N TRP A 161 -12.06 4.89 12.76
CA TRP A 161 -12.30 5.74 11.60
C TRP A 161 -11.97 4.99 10.30
N GLU A 162 -12.71 5.31 9.23
CA GLU A 162 -12.48 4.74 7.90
C GLU A 162 -12.84 5.77 6.83
N TYR A 163 -11.96 5.90 5.84
CA TYR A 163 -12.25 6.59 4.59
C TYR A 163 -12.45 5.60 3.44
N ARG A 164 -13.56 5.81 2.73
CA ARG A 164 -13.90 5.22 1.44
C ARG A 164 -14.40 6.32 0.53
N ASP A 165 -14.21 6.15 -0.77
CA ASP A 165 -14.95 6.97 -1.73
C ASP A 165 -16.42 6.53 -1.73
N PRO A 166 -17.40 7.45 -1.64
CA PRO A 166 -18.83 7.13 -1.74
C PRO A 166 -19.17 6.36 -3.03
N ASN A 167 -18.42 6.61 -4.09
CA ASN A 167 -18.44 5.83 -5.33
C ASN A 167 -17.22 4.90 -5.32
N ALA A 168 -17.29 3.82 -4.56
CA ALA A 168 -16.14 3.00 -4.18
C ALA A 168 -15.12 2.67 -5.31
N PRO A 169 -15.52 2.38 -6.57
CA PRO A 169 -14.57 2.17 -7.67
C PRO A 169 -13.64 3.36 -7.99
N ASN A 170 -14.02 4.58 -7.59
CA ASN A 170 -13.22 5.79 -7.78
C ASN A 170 -11.94 5.81 -6.93
N PHE A 171 -11.89 5.01 -5.86
CA PHE A 171 -10.70 4.87 -5.03
C PHE A 171 -10.24 3.40 -4.98
N TYR A 172 -9.23 3.10 -5.80
CA TYR A 172 -8.64 1.78 -5.84
C TYR A 172 -7.19 1.83 -6.31
N SER A 173 -6.32 1.33 -5.43
CA SER A 173 -4.94 0.99 -5.73
C SER A 173 -4.68 -0.46 -5.36
N ALA A 174 -4.58 -1.35 -6.34
CA ALA A 174 -4.36 -2.79 -6.12
C ALA A 174 -3.02 -3.10 -5.40
N ILE A 175 -2.04 -2.21 -5.55
CA ILE A 175 -0.69 -2.35 -5.01
C ILE A 175 -0.20 -1.00 -4.48
N CYS A 176 0.82 -1.05 -3.62
CA CYS A 176 1.46 0.14 -3.04
C CYS A 176 0.42 0.98 -2.28
N GLY A 177 0.59 2.30 -2.25
CA GLY A 177 -0.30 3.20 -1.56
C GLY A 177 0.23 3.63 -0.21
N GLY A 178 -0.40 4.66 0.33
CA GLY A 178 0.02 5.28 1.57
C GLY A 178 -1.11 6.05 2.23
N ALA A 179 -1.05 6.10 3.55
CA ALA A 179 -1.85 6.98 4.38
C ALA A 179 -0.93 7.54 5.48
N GLU A 180 -0.97 8.85 5.67
CA GLU A 180 -0.15 9.57 6.64
C GLU A 180 -1.01 10.60 7.37
N GLY A 181 -1.06 10.51 8.69
CA GLY A 181 -1.70 11.54 9.52
C GLY A 181 -0.85 12.82 9.51
N LEU A 182 -1.51 13.97 9.39
CA LEU A 182 -0.89 15.29 9.33
C LEU A 182 -1.10 16.06 10.65
N PRO A 183 -0.24 17.06 10.97
CA PRO A 183 -0.35 17.83 12.22
C PRO A 183 -1.66 18.59 12.42
N ASN A 184 -2.40 18.88 11.34
CA ASN A 184 -3.71 19.52 11.38
C ASN A 184 -4.87 18.52 11.63
N GLY A 185 -4.57 17.24 11.83
CA GLY A 185 -5.56 16.17 12.00
C GLY A 185 -6.08 15.56 10.69
N ASN A 186 -5.70 16.11 9.54
CA ASN A 186 -6.05 15.53 8.24
C ASN A 186 -5.20 14.31 7.93
N ILE A 187 -5.59 13.56 6.90
CA ILE A 187 -4.83 12.41 6.41
C ILE A 187 -4.45 12.65 4.95
N LEU A 188 -3.16 12.59 4.64
CA LEU A 188 -2.68 12.49 3.26
C LEU A 188 -2.82 11.05 2.79
N ILE A 189 -3.44 10.85 1.64
CA ILE A 189 -3.63 9.55 1.00
C ILE A 189 -2.91 9.54 -0.34
N CYS A 190 -2.18 8.45 -0.61
CA CYS A 190 -1.53 8.17 -1.88
C CYS A 190 -2.22 6.99 -2.58
N GLU A 191 -3.02 7.27 -3.61
CA GLU A 191 -3.59 6.26 -4.51
C GLU A 191 -2.58 5.95 -5.63
N SER A 192 -1.69 5.02 -5.33
CA SER A 192 -0.49 4.77 -6.13
C SER A 192 -0.74 4.46 -7.59
N THR A 193 -1.65 3.53 -7.91
CA THR A 193 -1.82 3.08 -9.30
C THR A 193 -2.46 4.13 -10.22
N LYS A 194 -3.02 5.20 -9.65
CA LYS A 194 -3.56 6.35 -10.40
C LYS A 194 -2.66 7.59 -10.31
N GLY A 195 -1.54 7.50 -9.58
CA GLY A 195 -0.66 8.64 -9.33
C GLY A 195 -1.38 9.80 -8.64
N ARG A 196 -2.48 9.54 -7.91
CA ARG A 196 -3.32 10.54 -7.27
C ARG A 196 -2.94 10.63 -5.79
N PHE A 197 -2.81 11.84 -5.29
CA PHE A 197 -2.66 12.15 -3.88
C PHE A 197 -3.79 13.08 -3.48
N PHE A 198 -4.34 12.89 -2.29
CA PHE A 198 -5.38 13.77 -1.79
C PHE A 198 -5.34 13.82 -0.26
N GLU A 199 -5.74 14.96 0.28
CA GLU A 199 -5.83 15.20 1.72
C GLU A 199 -7.30 15.15 2.12
N VAL A 200 -7.60 14.35 3.15
CA VAL A 200 -8.95 14.22 3.70
C VAL A 200 -9.02 14.73 5.13
N THR A 201 -10.11 15.42 5.47
CA THR A 201 -10.41 15.83 6.85
C THR A 201 -10.88 14.63 7.69
N PRO A 202 -10.93 14.76 9.03
CA PRO A 202 -11.60 13.78 9.90
C PRO A 202 -13.05 13.52 9.49
N ASP A 203 -13.74 14.53 8.96
CA ASP A 203 -15.11 14.44 8.44
C ASP A 203 -15.19 13.84 7.02
N LYS A 204 -14.06 13.34 6.50
CA LYS A 204 -13.92 12.61 5.22
C LYS A 204 -14.09 13.48 3.98
N GLU A 205 -13.93 14.79 4.12
CA GLU A 205 -13.96 15.73 2.99
C GLU A 205 -12.57 15.82 2.34
N ILE A 206 -12.51 15.75 1.02
CA ILE A 206 -11.27 16.00 0.28
C ILE A 206 -11.04 17.51 0.20
N VAL A 207 -9.95 18.00 0.80
CA VAL A 207 -9.61 19.44 0.86
C VAL A 207 -8.43 19.82 -0.04
N TRP A 208 -7.69 18.84 -0.53
CA TRP A 208 -6.62 19.03 -1.50
C TRP A 208 -6.45 17.78 -2.35
N GLU A 209 -6.09 17.96 -3.62
CA GLU A 209 -5.87 16.86 -4.55
C GLU A 209 -4.79 17.24 -5.58
N TYR A 210 -3.96 16.26 -5.94
CA TYR A 210 -3.00 16.35 -7.01
C TYR A 210 -2.90 15.02 -7.74
N VAL A 211 -2.75 15.07 -9.06
CA VAL A 211 -2.49 13.90 -9.91
C VAL A 211 -1.14 14.08 -10.60
N ASN A 212 -0.24 13.12 -10.43
CA ASN A 212 1.06 13.09 -11.10
C ASN A 212 0.88 13.17 -12.63
N PRO A 213 1.35 14.23 -13.30
CA PRO A 213 1.21 14.38 -14.75
C PRO A 213 2.27 13.60 -15.54
N PHE A 214 3.27 13.00 -14.87
CA PHE A 214 4.39 12.32 -15.52
C PHE A 214 4.08 10.84 -15.77
N PHE A 215 3.85 10.49 -17.03
CA PHE A 215 3.59 9.12 -17.44
C PHE A 215 4.82 8.44 -18.07
N VAL A 216 5.04 7.19 -17.70
CA VAL A 216 6.07 6.31 -18.26
C VAL A 216 5.41 5.25 -19.14
N LYS A 217 5.96 5.04 -20.35
CA LYS A 217 5.46 4.09 -21.37
C LYS A 217 6.08 2.68 -21.32
N LYS A 218 6.98 2.43 -20.35
CA LYS A 218 7.82 1.22 -20.28
C LYS A 218 7.76 0.56 -18.90
N LEU A 219 6.56 0.35 -18.36
CA LEU A 219 6.45 -0.60 -17.26
C LEU A 219 6.46 -2.03 -17.82
N PRO A 220 7.09 -3.00 -17.13
CA PRO A 220 7.01 -4.39 -17.52
C PRO A 220 5.53 -4.80 -17.68
N PRO A 221 5.16 -5.57 -18.72
CA PRO A 221 3.76 -5.88 -19.03
C PRO A 221 3.05 -6.73 -17.98
N TYR A 222 3.75 -7.20 -16.93
CA TYR A 222 3.20 -8.06 -15.86
C TYR A 222 1.96 -7.48 -15.17
N TRP A 223 1.78 -6.16 -15.19
CA TRP A 223 0.64 -5.48 -14.56
C TRP A 223 -0.36 -4.86 -15.54
N GLY A 224 -0.19 -5.09 -16.85
CA GLY A 224 -1.09 -4.56 -17.88
C GLY A 224 -1.03 -3.05 -18.12
N TRP A 225 -0.20 -2.30 -17.40
CA TRP A 225 -0.02 -0.85 -17.62
C TRP A 225 1.00 -0.58 -18.73
N THR A 226 0.52 -0.21 -19.91
CA THR A 226 1.36 0.26 -21.02
C THR A 226 1.71 1.75 -20.90
N LEU A 227 0.96 2.50 -20.09
CA LEU A 227 1.18 3.89 -19.74
C LEU A 227 0.82 4.06 -18.26
N SER A 228 1.74 4.59 -17.45
CA SER A 228 1.50 4.72 -16.00
C SER A 228 2.15 5.97 -15.43
N ASN A 229 1.42 6.69 -14.59
CA ASN A 229 1.92 7.76 -13.73
C ASN A 229 2.06 7.30 -12.27
N MET A 230 2.17 5.99 -12.05
CA MET A 230 2.17 5.40 -10.72
C MET A 230 3.25 6.02 -9.84
N VAL A 231 2.87 6.28 -8.58
CA VAL A 231 3.80 6.72 -7.53
C VAL A 231 3.70 5.76 -6.37
N PHE A 232 4.85 5.30 -5.85
CA PHE A 232 4.89 4.25 -4.83
C PHE A 232 4.27 4.70 -3.48
N ARG A 233 4.63 5.90 -3.02
CA ARG A 233 4.17 6.52 -1.78
C ARG A 233 4.36 8.03 -1.87
N ALA A 234 3.58 8.80 -1.11
CA ALA A 234 3.78 10.23 -0.92
C ALA A 234 3.92 10.54 0.57
N HIS A 235 4.69 11.59 0.86
CA HIS A 235 4.89 12.16 2.19
C HIS A 235 4.72 13.67 2.10
N ARG A 236 4.22 14.29 3.17
CA ARG A 236 4.10 15.76 3.25
C ARG A 236 5.10 16.31 4.23
N TYR A 237 5.93 17.23 3.75
CA TYR A 237 6.85 17.98 4.59
C TYR A 237 6.30 19.40 4.77
N GLY A 238 6.15 19.82 6.03
CA GLY A 238 5.77 21.18 6.39
C GLY A 238 6.87 22.20 6.04
N PRO A 239 6.55 23.51 6.02
CA PRO A 239 7.53 24.56 5.73
C PRO A 239 8.67 24.63 6.77
N ASP A 240 8.46 24.07 7.95
CA ASP A 240 9.39 23.93 9.06
C ASP A 240 10.30 22.69 8.96
N TYR A 241 10.09 21.83 7.96
CA TYR A 241 10.94 20.65 7.74
C TYR A 241 12.40 21.08 7.52
N GLU A 242 13.31 20.53 8.33
CA GLU A 242 14.72 20.93 8.34
C GLU A 242 15.39 20.80 6.97
N GLY A 243 14.97 19.82 6.15
CA GLY A 243 15.47 19.65 4.78
C GLY A 243 15.13 20.80 3.81
N LEU A 244 14.20 21.69 4.18
CA LEU A 244 13.81 22.87 3.40
C LEU A 244 14.52 24.15 3.88
N LYS A 245 15.28 24.11 4.99
CA LYS A 245 15.95 25.28 5.53
C LYS A 245 16.91 25.89 4.51
N GLY A 246 16.75 27.19 4.23
CA GLY A 246 17.56 27.92 3.25
C GLY A 246 17.25 27.57 1.79
N LYS A 247 16.18 26.81 1.51
CA LYS A 247 15.70 26.55 0.15
C LYS A 247 14.60 27.56 -0.21
N THR A 248 14.70 28.18 -1.38
CA THR A 248 13.62 29.01 -1.93
C THR A 248 12.61 28.10 -2.61
N LEU A 249 11.40 28.04 -2.06
CA LEU A 249 10.27 27.34 -2.67
C LEU A 249 9.49 28.32 -3.55
N ASP A 250 9.87 28.41 -4.82
CA ASP A 250 9.13 29.19 -5.81
C ASP A 250 8.13 28.30 -6.55
N PRO A 251 6.81 28.38 -6.26
CA PRO A 251 5.82 27.58 -6.97
C PRO A 251 5.78 27.91 -8.48
N LYS A 252 6.24 29.09 -8.90
CA LYS A 252 6.29 29.48 -10.32
C LYS A 252 7.27 28.64 -11.13
N ALA A 253 8.33 28.13 -10.50
CA ALA A 253 9.26 27.21 -11.14
C ALA A 253 8.58 25.91 -11.63
N PHE A 254 7.39 25.61 -11.13
CA PHE A 254 6.59 24.42 -11.46
C PHE A 254 5.22 24.76 -12.04
N GLU A 255 4.97 26.01 -12.45
CA GLU A 255 3.69 26.42 -13.08
C GLU A 255 3.31 25.53 -14.28
N TRP A 256 4.31 25.04 -15.03
CA TRP A 256 4.12 24.11 -16.15
C TRP A 256 3.62 22.71 -15.73
N ILE A 257 3.82 22.33 -14.46
CA ILE A 257 3.33 21.07 -13.87
C ILE A 257 1.92 21.26 -13.29
N ILE A 258 1.62 22.44 -12.74
CA ILE A 258 0.32 22.81 -12.13
C ILE A 258 -0.67 23.24 -13.24
N GLN A 259 -0.71 22.50 -14.36
CA GLN A 259 -1.73 22.69 -15.37
C GLN A 259 -2.99 21.93 -14.95
N LYS A 260 -4.00 22.67 -14.50
CA LYS A 260 -5.39 22.23 -14.42
C LYS A 260 -5.78 21.61 -15.76
N LYS A 261 -6.16 20.33 -15.79
CA LYS A 261 -6.99 19.71 -16.84
C LYS A 261 -6.58 19.88 -18.32
N ASP A 262 -5.39 20.38 -18.67
CA ASP A 262 -5.05 20.69 -20.06
C ASP A 262 -4.77 19.45 -20.94
N VAL A 263 -4.54 18.29 -20.32
CA VAL A 263 -4.48 17.01 -21.06
C VAL A 263 -5.86 16.61 -21.62
N GLU A 264 -6.97 17.03 -21.00
CA GLU A 264 -8.30 16.78 -21.56
C GLU A 264 -8.61 17.67 -22.77
N ILE A 265 -8.14 18.91 -22.81
CA ILE A 265 -8.44 19.85 -23.91
C ILE A 265 -7.66 19.46 -25.18
N LEU A 266 -6.37 19.14 -25.05
CA LEU A 266 -5.51 18.79 -26.18
C LEU A 266 -5.78 17.38 -26.75
N LYS A 267 -6.29 16.43 -25.95
CA LYS A 267 -6.75 15.13 -26.45
C LYS A 267 -8.13 15.19 -27.08
N LYS A 268 -9.07 15.96 -26.49
CA LYS A 268 -10.45 16.04 -26.97
C LYS A 268 -10.55 16.58 -28.38
N GLU A 269 -9.70 17.51 -28.81
CA GLU A 269 -9.78 18.05 -30.19
C GLU A 269 -9.35 17.03 -31.25
N LYS A 270 -8.22 16.32 -31.05
CA LYS A 270 -7.75 15.28 -31.99
C LYS A 270 -8.55 13.99 -31.94
N GLU A 271 -9.09 13.61 -30.77
CA GLU A 271 -10.01 12.46 -30.67
C GLU A 271 -11.38 12.79 -31.24
N LYS A 272 -11.89 14.01 -31.09
CA LYS A 272 -13.17 14.42 -31.67
C LYS A 272 -13.16 14.36 -33.19
N GLU A 273 -12.10 14.82 -33.87
CA GLU A 273 -11.98 14.67 -35.33
C GLU A 273 -11.93 13.20 -35.77
N LYS A 274 -11.18 12.35 -35.06
CA LYS A 274 -11.13 10.90 -35.35
C LYS A 274 -12.44 10.18 -35.07
N ILE A 275 -13.14 10.57 -34.01
CA ILE A 275 -14.44 10.00 -33.63
C ILE A 275 -15.49 10.46 -34.65
N LEU A 276 -15.51 11.74 -35.03
CA LEU A 276 -16.42 12.26 -36.05
C LEU A 276 -16.17 11.59 -37.41
N SER A 277 -14.92 11.48 -37.86
CA SER A 277 -14.55 10.73 -39.07
C SER A 277 -15.00 9.27 -39.02
N ARG A 278 -14.89 8.63 -37.85
CA ARG A 278 -15.32 7.24 -37.70
C ARG A 278 -16.84 7.10 -37.64
N LEU A 279 -17.55 8.05 -37.04
CA LEU A 279 -19.00 8.10 -37.03
C LEU A 279 -19.56 8.38 -38.43
N GLU A 280 -18.96 9.31 -39.17
CA GLU A 280 -19.28 9.59 -40.58
C GLU A 280 -19.05 8.37 -41.47
N SER A 281 -18.03 7.55 -41.18
CA SER A 281 -17.78 6.30 -41.92
C SER A 281 -18.79 5.18 -41.66
N LEU A 282 -19.66 5.34 -40.65
CA LEU A 282 -20.68 4.35 -40.26
C LEU A 282 -22.08 4.68 -40.79
N GLY A 283 -22.26 5.82 -41.47
CA GLY A 283 -23.54 6.28 -42.04
C GLY A 283 -24.29 7.26 -41.14
#